data_AF-A0A382WGA4-F1
#
_entry.id   AF-A0A382WGA4-F1
#
_cell.length_a   1.000
_cell.length_b   1.000
_cell.length_c   1.000
_cell.angle_alpha   90.00
_cell.angle_beta   90.00
_cell.angle_gamma   90.00
#
_symmetry.space_group_name_H-M   'P 1'
#
loop_
_entity.id
_entity.type
_entity.pdbx_description
1 polymer ?
#
loop_
_entity_poly.entity_id
_entity_poly.type
_entity_poly.pdbx_seq_one_letter_code
_entity_poly.pdbx_strand_id
1 'polypeptide(L)'
;VSGPEVHLPIGGPVKMLLRSKDVLHDFYVPQIRSKMDLVPGMITYFWFTPTKIGEFDVLCAELCGSGHYNMRSRMVVEEEADFQAWLQTQPTFAQMLAGTGSASGGSLVERGEQLARDQGCIACHSLDGGAGVGPTWKGMVGKNETLIDGSSVLVDDGYLKESIVNPNAKVVKGYAPIMPPAQLTDDQLDALVAYLKSASG
;
A
#
# COMPACT_ATOMS: atom_id res chain seq x y z
N VAL A 1 10.31 -4.28 -6.19
CA VAL A 1 10.43 -4.14 -4.73
C VAL A 1 9.26 -3.29 -4.25
N SER A 2 8.36 -3.90 -3.49
CA SER A 2 7.20 -3.21 -2.93
C SER A 2 7.40 -3.15 -1.42
N GLY A 3 8.04 -2.08 -0.94
CA GLY A 3 8.30 -1.91 0.49
C GLY A 3 9.22 -0.72 0.78
N PRO A 4 9.24 -0.23 2.04
CA PRO A 4 10.09 0.88 2.48
C PRO A 4 11.52 0.44 2.79
N GLU A 5 12.05 -0.55 2.06
CA GLU A 5 13.38 -1.13 2.30
C GLU A 5 14.16 -1.27 0.99
N VAL A 6 15.46 -0.98 1.05
CA VAL A 6 16.41 -1.22 -0.03
C VAL A 6 17.49 -2.18 0.45
N HIS A 7 17.58 -3.34 -0.20
CA HIS A 7 18.55 -4.38 0.11
C HIS A 7 19.74 -4.29 -0.83
N LEU A 8 20.95 -4.44 -0.29
CA LEU A 8 22.21 -4.31 -1.02
C LEU A 8 23.22 -5.37 -0.54
N PRO A 9 23.96 -6.02 -1.44
CA PRO A 9 25.05 -6.90 -1.05
C PRO A 9 26.26 -6.10 -0.56
N ILE A 10 26.96 -6.62 0.45
CA ILE A 10 28.23 -6.05 0.92
C ILE A 10 29.32 -6.12 -0.17
N GLY A 11 30.17 -5.09 -0.26
CA GLY A 11 31.36 -5.07 -1.11
C GLY A 11 31.11 -4.79 -2.59
N GLY A 12 29.87 -4.87 -3.06
CA GLY A 12 29.49 -4.51 -4.43
C GLY A 12 29.35 -2.98 -4.60
N PRO A 13 29.94 -2.36 -5.63
CA PRO A 13 29.67 -0.96 -5.92
C PRO A 13 28.22 -0.78 -6.41
N VAL A 14 27.47 0.09 -5.73
CA VAL A 14 26.05 0.36 -6.00
C VAL A 14 25.91 1.76 -6.58
N LYS A 15 25.19 1.87 -7.70
CA LYS A 15 24.73 3.16 -8.25
C LYS A 15 23.26 3.35 -7.92
N MET A 16 22.95 4.30 -7.04
CA MET A 16 21.58 4.65 -6.69
C MET A 16 21.03 5.58 -7.76
N LEU A 17 19.93 5.20 -8.39
CA LEU A 17 19.18 6.06 -9.31
C LEU A 17 17.90 6.49 -8.61
N LEU A 18 17.75 7.80 -8.40
CA LEU A 18 16.72 8.36 -7.54
C LEU A 18 15.86 9.32 -8.35
N ARG A 19 14.55 9.30 -8.10
CA ARG A 19 13.58 10.18 -8.76
C ARG A 19 12.39 10.39 -7.85
N SER A 20 11.90 11.63 -7.79
CA SER A 20 10.63 11.93 -7.16
C SER A 20 9.46 11.80 -8.13
N LYS A 21 8.30 11.38 -7.60
CA LYS A 21 7.02 11.30 -8.32
C LYS A 21 6.14 12.54 -8.09
N ASP A 22 6.45 13.36 -7.09
CA ASP A 22 5.61 14.47 -6.62
C ASP A 22 6.42 15.75 -6.36
N VAL A 23 7.02 15.92 -5.18
CA VAL A 23 7.74 17.11 -4.71
C VAL A 23 9.22 16.82 -4.49
N LEU A 24 10.00 17.80 -4.05
CA LEU A 24 11.37 17.55 -3.63
C LEU A 24 11.41 16.63 -2.40
N HIS A 25 12.31 15.66 -2.44
CA HIS A 25 12.72 14.86 -1.28
C HIS A 25 14.24 14.78 -1.25
N ASP A 26 14.82 14.19 -0.22
CA ASP A 26 16.25 13.88 -0.15
C ASP A 26 16.40 12.46 0.40
N PHE A 27 17.17 11.61 -0.28
CA PHE A 27 17.54 10.30 0.24
C PHE A 27 18.80 10.45 1.08
N TYR A 28 18.68 10.35 2.41
CA TYR A 28 19.82 10.50 3.32
C TYR A 28 20.05 9.26 4.18
N VAL A 29 21.28 8.74 4.15
CA VAL A 29 21.76 7.71 5.07
C VAL A 29 22.94 8.27 5.89
N PRO A 30 22.72 8.67 7.16
CA PRO A 30 23.73 9.33 7.99
C PRO A 30 25.03 8.52 8.16
N GLN A 31 24.92 7.21 8.31
CA GLN A 31 26.02 6.30 8.64
C GLN A 31 27.04 6.20 7.52
N ILE A 32 26.63 6.46 6.27
CA ILE A 32 27.54 6.52 5.11
C ILE A 32 27.80 7.96 4.65
N ARG A 33 27.23 8.97 5.33
CA ARG A 33 27.35 10.40 5.02
C ARG A 33 26.95 10.75 3.58
N SER A 34 26.02 9.98 3.02
CA SER A 34 25.54 10.17 1.66
C SER A 34 24.12 10.66 1.68
N LYS A 35 23.89 11.80 1.02
CA LYS A 35 22.57 12.36 0.78
C LYS A 35 22.43 12.77 -0.68
N MET A 36 21.23 12.70 -1.23
CA MET A 36 20.97 13.18 -2.59
C MET A 36 19.51 13.55 -2.78
N ASP A 37 19.29 14.74 -3.29
CA ASP A 37 17.95 15.28 -3.55
C ASP A 37 17.26 14.49 -4.67
N LEU A 38 15.99 14.17 -4.48
CA LEU A 38 15.10 13.59 -5.48
C LEU A 38 14.28 14.72 -6.10
N VAL A 39 14.66 15.10 -7.31
CA VAL A 39 14.05 16.24 -8.00
C VAL A 39 13.00 15.75 -9.01
N PRO A 40 11.74 16.21 -8.92
CA PRO A 40 10.72 15.88 -9.91
C PRO A 40 11.18 16.19 -11.34
N GLY A 41 11.04 15.22 -12.25
CA GLY A 41 11.38 15.38 -13.66
C GLY A 41 12.83 15.04 -14.04
N MET A 42 13.71 14.72 -13.09
CA MET A 42 15.08 14.27 -13.38
C MET A 42 15.47 13.04 -12.56
N ILE A 43 16.50 12.33 -13.03
CA ILE A 43 17.12 11.24 -12.28
C ILE A 43 18.38 11.81 -11.64
N THR A 44 18.42 11.86 -10.32
CA THR A 44 19.64 12.13 -9.56
C THR A 44 20.29 10.81 -9.17
N TYR A 45 21.60 10.83 -8.96
CA TYR A 45 22.33 9.61 -8.64
C TYR A 45 23.55 9.88 -7.79
N PHE A 46 23.88 8.92 -6.94
CA PHE A 46 25.18 8.80 -6.32
C PHE A 46 25.61 7.34 -6.38
N TRP A 47 26.88 7.07 -6.08
CA TRP A 47 27.37 5.72 -5.96
C TRP A 47 28.19 5.57 -4.68
N PHE A 48 28.18 4.36 -4.15
CA PHE A 48 28.98 4.00 -2.98
C PHE A 48 29.19 2.48 -2.98
N THR A 49 30.13 2.02 -2.16
CA THR A 49 30.31 0.59 -1.90
C THR A 49 29.94 0.33 -0.45
N PRO A 50 28.92 -0.52 -0.15
CA PRO A 50 28.61 -0.90 1.21
C PRO A 50 29.78 -1.68 1.82
N THR A 51 30.29 -1.23 2.97
CA THR A 51 31.45 -1.85 3.65
C THR A 51 31.11 -2.48 4.99
N LYS A 52 29.84 -2.43 5.41
CA LYS A 52 29.41 -2.94 6.72
C LYS A 52 27.99 -3.51 6.60
N ILE A 53 27.82 -4.76 7.02
CA ILE A 53 26.53 -5.43 7.14
C ILE A 53 25.71 -4.79 8.26
N GLY A 54 24.41 -4.68 8.04
CA GLY A 54 23.44 -4.20 9.02
C GLY A 54 22.29 -3.42 8.37
N GLU A 55 21.40 -2.96 9.23
CA GLU A 55 20.27 -2.10 8.85
C GLU A 55 20.60 -0.64 9.19
N PHE A 56 20.26 0.26 8.27
CA PHE A 56 20.52 1.68 8.38
C PHE A 56 19.26 2.47 8.04
N ASP A 57 18.94 3.45 8.89
CA ASP A 57 17.84 4.35 8.61
C ASP A 57 18.12 5.20 7.37
N VAL A 58 17.14 5.25 6.48
CA VAL A 58 17.05 6.20 5.38
C VAL A 58 16.04 7.25 5.77
N LEU A 59 16.44 8.51 5.70
CA LEU A 59 15.66 9.66 6.14
C LEU A 59 15.38 10.58 4.96
N CYS A 60 14.21 11.21 4.96
CA CYS A 60 13.99 12.40 4.13
C CYS A 60 14.70 13.61 4.76
N ALA A 61 15.62 14.25 4.03
CA ALA A 61 16.35 15.44 4.49
C ALA A 61 15.97 16.75 3.77
N GLU A 62 14.84 16.74 3.05
CA GLU A 62 14.26 17.90 2.36
C GLU A 62 12.78 18.03 2.74
N LEU A 63 12.32 19.23 3.08
CA LEU A 63 10.97 19.42 3.62
C LEU A 63 9.91 19.13 2.55
N CYS A 64 9.33 17.93 2.62
CA CYS A 64 8.45 17.39 1.58
C CYS A 64 6.95 17.46 1.91
N GLY A 65 6.57 18.04 3.05
CA GLY A 65 5.17 18.19 3.47
C GLY A 65 4.96 17.94 4.96
N SER A 66 3.69 17.86 5.37
CA SER A 66 3.31 17.67 6.79
C SER A 66 3.81 16.34 7.36
N GLY A 67 3.90 15.29 6.53
CA GLY A 67 4.40 13.97 6.91
C GLY A 67 5.93 13.84 6.90
N HIS A 68 6.67 14.92 6.61
CA HIS A 68 8.13 14.88 6.39
C HIS A 68 8.90 14.17 7.51
N TYR A 69 8.57 14.44 8.78
CA TYR A 69 9.23 13.84 9.94
C TYR A 69 9.11 12.30 10.02
N ASN A 70 8.08 11.75 9.37
CA ASN A 70 7.77 10.32 9.34
C ASN A 70 8.17 9.65 8.02
N MET A 71 8.73 10.41 7.06
CA MET A 71 9.18 9.85 5.79
C MET A 71 10.53 9.14 5.97
N ARG A 72 10.44 7.85 6.29
CA ARG A 72 11.58 7.00 6.64
C ARG A 72 11.51 5.68 5.89
N SER A 73 12.68 5.10 5.62
CA SER A 73 12.86 3.77 5.05
C SER A 73 14.09 3.12 5.66
N ARG A 74 14.41 1.88 5.28
CA ARG A 74 15.66 1.21 5.69
C ARG A 74 16.52 0.83 4.50
N MET A 75 17.82 0.89 4.70
CA MET A 75 18.81 0.27 3.85
C MET A 75 19.37 -0.95 4.58
N VAL A 76 19.19 -2.12 4.01
CA VAL A 76 19.67 -3.40 4.53
C VAL A 76 20.90 -3.80 3.74
N VAL A 77 22.05 -3.89 4.40
CA VAL A 77 23.28 -4.40 3.81
C VAL A 77 23.53 -5.78 4.35
N GLU A 78 23.61 -6.76 3.47
CA GLU A 78 23.69 -8.18 3.81
C GLU A 78 24.75 -8.92 2.99
N GLU A 79 24.97 -10.20 3.31
CA GLU A 79 25.83 -11.05 2.51
C GLU A 79 25.20 -11.32 1.13
N GLU A 80 26.02 -11.58 0.11
CA GLU A 80 25.53 -11.83 -1.25
C GLU A 80 24.50 -12.97 -1.30
N ALA A 81 24.70 -14.04 -0.51
CA ALA A 81 23.77 -15.17 -0.48
C ALA A 81 22.37 -14.77 0.04
N ASP A 82 22.31 -13.95 1.09
CA ASP A 82 21.06 -13.48 1.68
C ASP A 82 20.35 -12.50 0.73
N PHE A 83 21.12 -11.59 0.12
CA PHE A 83 20.60 -10.66 -0.89
C PHE A 83 19.98 -11.41 -2.08
N GLN A 84 20.64 -12.45 -2.58
CA GLN A 84 20.10 -13.28 -3.67
C GLN A 84 18.84 -14.05 -3.22
N ALA A 85 18.82 -14.58 -2.00
CA ALA A 85 17.63 -15.24 -1.45
C ALA A 85 16.45 -14.26 -1.36
N TRP A 86 16.68 -13.05 -0.84
CA TRP A 86 15.68 -11.99 -0.83
C TRP A 86 15.24 -11.60 -2.24
N LEU A 87 16.17 -11.42 -3.18
CA LEU A 87 15.86 -11.03 -4.55
C LEU A 87 14.93 -12.04 -5.23
N GLN A 88 15.09 -13.34 -4.96
CA GLN A 88 14.22 -14.40 -5.48
C GLN A 88 12.79 -14.36 -4.92
N THR A 89 12.57 -13.70 -3.77
CA THR A 89 11.21 -13.46 -3.25
C THR A 89 10.49 -12.30 -3.94
N GLN A 90 11.23 -11.47 -4.68
CA GLN A 90 10.67 -10.28 -5.32
C GLN A 90 9.93 -10.65 -6.62
N PRO A 91 8.79 -10.01 -6.91
CA PRO A 91 8.09 -10.26 -8.15
C PRO A 91 8.93 -9.78 -9.34
N THR A 92 8.97 -10.60 -10.38
CA THR A 92 9.55 -10.24 -11.67
C THR A 92 8.72 -9.13 -12.33
N PHE A 93 9.34 -8.40 -13.25
CA PHE A 93 8.64 -7.38 -14.04
C PHE A 93 7.40 -7.93 -14.76
N ALA A 94 7.47 -9.14 -15.29
CA ALA A 94 6.34 -9.81 -15.93
C ALA A 94 5.19 -10.09 -14.94
N GLN A 95 5.49 -10.53 -13.72
CA GLN A 95 4.49 -10.73 -12.67
C GLN A 95 3.86 -9.41 -12.21
N MET A 96 4.65 -8.33 -12.11
CA MET A 96 4.10 -7.00 -11.80
C MET A 96 3.16 -6.49 -12.90
N LEU A 97 3.50 -6.69 -14.18
CA LEU A 97 2.64 -6.30 -15.31
C LEU A 97 1.36 -7.14 -15.38
N ALA A 98 1.43 -8.41 -14.98
CA ALA A 98 0.28 -9.32 -14.99
C ALA A 98 -0.69 -9.09 -13.80
N GLY A 99 -0.46 -8.08 -12.95
CA GLY A 99 -1.29 -7.84 -11.75
C GLY A 99 -1.09 -8.86 -10.62
N THR A 100 -0.24 -9.88 -10.83
CA THR A 100 0.08 -10.94 -9.86
C THR A 100 1.22 -10.55 -8.91
N GLY A 101 1.77 -9.34 -9.04
CA GLY A 101 2.88 -8.82 -8.24
C GLY A 101 2.51 -8.27 -6.85
N SER A 102 1.25 -8.39 -6.41
CA SER A 102 0.86 -8.10 -5.02
C SER A 102 0.80 -9.39 -4.21
N ALA A 103 1.86 -9.60 -3.41
CA ALA A 103 1.97 -10.56 -2.31
C ALA A 103 1.87 -12.06 -2.68
N SER A 104 2.99 -12.67 -3.03
CA SER A 104 3.20 -14.11 -2.86
C SER A 104 3.46 -14.41 -1.38
N GLY A 105 2.38 -14.67 -0.64
CA GLY A 105 2.46 -15.12 0.75
C GLY A 105 1.24 -14.73 1.59
N GLY A 106 0.04 -15.12 1.16
CA GLY A 106 -1.16 -14.93 1.94
C GLY A 106 -2.42 -15.48 1.27
N SER A 107 -3.35 -15.94 2.10
CA SER A 107 -4.74 -16.20 1.73
C SER A 107 -5.35 -14.98 1.01
N LEU A 108 -6.42 -15.21 0.24
CA LEU A 108 -7.19 -14.12 -0.40
C LEU A 108 -7.61 -13.03 0.61
N VAL A 109 -7.90 -13.44 1.85
CA VAL A 109 -8.30 -12.57 2.96
C VAL A 109 -7.14 -11.68 3.41
N GLU A 110 -5.93 -12.23 3.60
CA GLU A 110 -4.76 -11.43 4.01
C GLU A 110 -4.37 -10.40 2.93
N ARG A 111 -4.50 -10.77 1.66
CA ARG A 111 -4.30 -9.83 0.54
C ARG A 111 -5.34 -8.72 0.55
N GLY A 112 -6.61 -9.05 0.82
CA GLY A 112 -7.68 -8.07 0.96
C GLY A 112 -7.48 -7.14 2.16
N GLU A 113 -6.99 -7.67 3.29
CA GLU A 113 -6.69 -6.88 4.49
C GLU A 113 -5.58 -5.87 4.21
N GLN A 114 -4.48 -6.32 3.60
CA GLN A 114 -3.38 -5.44 3.24
C GLN A 114 -3.85 -4.34 2.29
N LEU A 115 -4.63 -4.70 1.27
CA LEU A 115 -5.19 -3.74 0.33
C LEU A 115 -6.11 -2.72 1.02
N ALA A 116 -6.95 -3.14 1.96
CA ALA A 116 -7.81 -2.25 2.73
C ALA A 116 -7.01 -1.24 3.58
N ARG A 117 -5.84 -1.63 4.09
CA ARG A 117 -4.93 -0.74 4.81
C ARG A 117 -4.25 0.25 3.87
N ASP A 118 -3.70 -0.25 2.77
CA ASP A 118 -2.93 0.55 1.81
C ASP A 118 -3.82 1.56 1.05
N GLN A 119 -5.08 1.22 0.80
CA GLN A 119 -6.07 2.12 0.21
C GLN A 119 -6.77 3.02 1.24
N GLY A 120 -6.41 2.91 2.53
CA GLY A 120 -6.96 3.74 3.60
C GLY A 120 -8.44 3.48 3.93
N CYS A 121 -9.02 2.34 3.51
CA CYS A 121 -10.43 2.01 3.72
C CYS A 121 -10.80 2.02 5.21
N ILE A 122 -9.90 1.52 6.07
CA ILE A 122 -10.08 1.45 7.52
C ILE A 122 -10.05 2.81 8.23
N ALA A 123 -9.72 3.90 7.53
CA ALA A 123 -9.83 5.25 8.09
C ALA A 123 -11.29 5.72 8.20
N CYS A 124 -12.17 5.17 7.34
CA CYS A 124 -13.59 5.50 7.31
C CYS A 124 -14.48 4.36 7.81
N HIS A 125 -14.07 3.10 7.58
CA HIS A 125 -14.85 1.91 7.91
C HIS A 125 -14.31 1.20 9.16
N SER A 126 -15.22 0.89 10.08
CA SER A 126 -14.88 0.19 11.33
C SER A 126 -15.08 -1.31 11.23
N LEU A 127 -14.26 -2.06 11.98
CA LEU A 127 -14.34 -3.53 12.09
C LEU A 127 -15.07 -4.01 13.35
N ASP A 128 -15.28 -3.11 14.32
CA ASP A 128 -15.76 -3.45 15.66
C ASP A 128 -17.27 -3.21 15.85
N GLY A 129 -17.93 -2.57 14.88
CA GLY A 129 -19.31 -2.13 14.94
C GLY A 129 -19.48 -0.65 15.29
N GLY A 130 -18.39 0.09 15.51
CA GLY A 130 -18.43 1.50 15.84
C GLY A 130 -19.00 2.35 14.69
N ALA A 131 -19.78 3.38 15.03
CA ALA A 131 -20.24 4.37 14.06
C ALA A 131 -19.05 5.21 13.57
N GLY A 132 -18.98 5.44 12.26
CA GLY A 132 -17.88 6.16 11.61
C GLY A 132 -18.35 6.98 10.42
N VAL A 133 -17.37 7.48 9.66
CA VAL A 133 -17.61 8.20 8.40
C VAL A 133 -18.28 7.29 7.36
N GLY A 134 -17.85 6.03 7.30
CA GLY A 134 -18.50 4.97 6.55
C GLY A 134 -19.17 3.93 7.45
N PRO A 135 -19.99 3.02 6.88
CA PRO A 135 -20.59 1.92 7.61
C PRO A 135 -19.54 0.95 8.16
N THR A 136 -19.88 0.30 9.28
CA THR A 136 -19.09 -0.81 9.80
C THR A 136 -19.18 -2.02 8.88
N TRP A 137 -18.09 -2.77 8.78
CA TRP A 137 -18.09 -4.06 8.08
C TRP A 137 -18.61 -5.20 8.94
N LYS A 138 -18.66 -5.02 10.26
CA LYS A 138 -19.11 -6.05 11.19
C LYS A 138 -20.58 -6.42 10.96
N GLY A 139 -20.81 -7.68 10.62
CA GLY A 139 -22.16 -8.20 10.38
C GLY A 139 -22.89 -7.53 9.22
N MET A 140 -22.21 -6.91 8.24
CA MET A 140 -22.90 -6.26 7.12
C MET A 140 -23.36 -7.26 6.05
N VAL A 141 -22.59 -8.33 5.82
CA VAL A 141 -22.83 -9.27 4.71
C VAL A 141 -24.09 -10.08 4.94
N GLY A 142 -24.92 -10.19 3.90
CA GLY A 142 -26.19 -10.91 3.95
C GLY A 142 -27.34 -10.14 4.62
N LYS A 143 -27.11 -8.91 5.10
CA LYS A 143 -28.19 -8.03 5.57
C LYS A 143 -28.86 -7.30 4.41
N ASN A 144 -30.12 -6.95 4.62
CA ASN A 144 -30.82 -5.99 3.77
C ASN A 144 -30.64 -4.59 4.35
N GLU A 145 -30.02 -3.70 3.59
CA GLU A 145 -29.85 -2.29 3.94
C GLU A 145 -30.84 -1.42 3.17
N THR A 146 -31.31 -0.36 3.80
CA THR A 146 -32.19 0.63 3.16
C THR A 146 -31.35 1.73 2.53
N LEU A 147 -31.58 2.04 1.26
CA LEU A 147 -30.90 3.10 0.53
C LEU A 147 -31.53 4.48 0.77
N ILE A 148 -30.83 5.55 0.40
CA ILE A 148 -31.34 6.93 0.53
C ILE A 148 -32.66 7.15 -0.23
N ASP A 149 -32.87 6.46 -1.35
CA ASP A 149 -34.11 6.53 -2.14
C ASP A 149 -35.28 5.71 -1.56
N GLY A 150 -35.06 5.01 -0.45
CA GLY A 150 -36.05 4.19 0.24
C GLY A 150 -36.16 2.75 -0.29
N SER A 151 -35.40 2.39 -1.32
CA SER A 151 -35.29 0.99 -1.77
C SER A 151 -34.44 0.17 -0.80
N SER A 152 -34.52 -1.15 -0.92
CA SER A 152 -33.73 -2.10 -0.11
C SER A 152 -32.73 -2.82 -1.00
N VAL A 153 -31.52 -3.04 -0.50
CA VAL A 153 -30.48 -3.82 -1.18
C VAL A 153 -29.95 -4.93 -0.27
N LEU A 154 -29.72 -6.11 -0.82
CA LEU A 154 -29.00 -7.18 -0.14
C LEU A 154 -27.49 -6.89 -0.23
N VAL A 155 -26.81 -6.93 0.90
CA VAL A 155 -25.34 -6.79 0.95
C VAL A 155 -24.70 -8.10 0.51
N ASP A 156 -24.64 -8.31 -0.79
CA ASP A 156 -23.96 -9.44 -1.45
C ASP A 156 -22.65 -9.02 -2.12
N ASP A 157 -21.92 -9.99 -2.67
CA ASP A 157 -20.63 -9.74 -3.34
C ASP A 157 -20.76 -8.72 -4.49
N GLY A 158 -21.89 -8.70 -5.21
CA GLY A 158 -22.13 -7.77 -6.31
C GLY A 158 -22.30 -6.33 -5.82
N TYR A 159 -23.09 -6.14 -4.76
CA TYR A 159 -23.26 -4.85 -4.10
C TYR A 159 -21.97 -4.32 -3.50
N LEU A 160 -21.16 -5.18 -2.85
CA LEU A 160 -19.86 -4.78 -2.29
C LEU A 160 -18.93 -4.30 -3.40
N LYS A 161 -18.82 -5.04 -4.50
CA LYS A 161 -18.01 -4.66 -5.67
C LYS A 161 -18.45 -3.33 -6.26
N GLU A 162 -19.75 -3.16 -6.50
CA GLU A 162 -20.32 -1.91 -7.04
C GLU A 162 -20.06 -0.73 -6.12
N SER A 163 -20.20 -0.90 -4.81
CA SER A 163 -19.96 0.14 -3.82
C SER A 163 -18.50 0.59 -3.75
N ILE A 164 -17.55 -0.29 -4.09
CA ILE A 164 -16.11 0.04 -4.13
C ILE A 164 -15.76 0.84 -5.40
N VAL A 165 -16.28 0.42 -6.55
CA VAL A 165 -15.93 1.04 -7.86
C VAL A 165 -16.81 2.24 -8.20
N ASN A 166 -18.06 2.25 -7.75
CA ASN A 166 -19.06 3.29 -7.98
C ASN A 166 -19.87 3.59 -6.70
N PRO A 167 -19.23 4.14 -5.66
CA PRO A 167 -19.81 4.31 -4.31
C PRO A 167 -21.09 5.14 -4.24
N ASN A 168 -21.30 6.04 -5.20
CA ASN A 168 -22.47 6.92 -5.21
C ASN A 168 -23.70 6.30 -5.92
N ALA A 169 -23.59 5.08 -6.46
CA ALA A 169 -24.70 4.40 -7.12
C ALA A 169 -25.81 3.99 -6.14
N LYS A 170 -25.43 3.45 -4.97
CA LYS A 170 -26.36 2.86 -3.99
C LYS A 170 -25.89 3.14 -2.56
N VAL A 171 -26.17 4.34 -2.09
CA VAL A 171 -25.76 4.82 -0.76
C VAL A 171 -26.77 4.39 0.30
N VAL A 172 -26.29 3.74 1.36
CA VAL A 172 -27.10 3.34 2.52
C VAL A 172 -27.60 4.58 3.26
N LYS A 173 -28.88 4.55 3.65
CA LYS A 173 -29.53 5.61 4.41
C LYS A 173 -28.77 5.89 5.70
N GLY A 174 -28.47 7.17 5.94
CA GLY A 174 -27.71 7.62 7.12
C GLY A 174 -26.24 7.93 6.83
N TYR A 175 -25.73 7.62 5.63
CA TYR A 175 -24.38 8.00 5.20
C TYR A 175 -24.43 9.05 4.08
N ALA A 176 -23.43 9.93 4.06
CA ALA A 176 -23.26 10.90 3.00
C ALA A 176 -22.49 10.27 1.82
N PRO A 177 -22.72 10.70 0.56
CA PRO A 177 -22.01 10.23 -0.63
C PRO A 177 -20.57 10.78 -0.69
N ILE A 178 -19.73 10.40 0.28
CA ILE A 178 -18.36 10.90 0.45
C ILE A 178 -17.28 9.85 0.16
N MET A 179 -17.67 8.60 -0.09
CA MET A 179 -16.72 7.51 -0.35
C MET A 179 -16.11 7.72 -1.73
N PRO A 180 -14.77 7.85 -1.86
CA PRO A 180 -14.13 8.01 -3.16
C PRO A 180 -14.16 6.69 -3.95
N PRO A 181 -14.32 6.73 -5.29
CA PRO A 181 -14.24 5.52 -6.11
C PRO A 181 -12.82 4.94 -6.11
N ALA A 182 -12.70 3.63 -5.86
CA ALA A 182 -11.42 2.94 -5.90
C ALA A 182 -11.13 2.39 -7.30
N GLN A 183 -9.91 2.60 -7.80
CA GLN A 183 -9.43 2.03 -9.07
C GLN A 183 -8.65 0.74 -8.78
N LEU A 184 -9.36 -0.39 -8.70
CA LEU A 184 -8.80 -1.71 -8.43
C LEU A 184 -8.93 -2.63 -9.64
N THR A 185 -7.99 -3.56 -9.80
CA THR A 185 -8.15 -4.68 -10.75
C THR A 185 -9.17 -5.69 -10.22
N ASP A 186 -9.68 -6.57 -11.09
CA ASP A 186 -10.64 -7.61 -10.69
C ASP A 186 -10.08 -8.51 -9.56
N ASP A 187 -8.81 -8.92 -9.65
CA ASP A 187 -8.15 -9.73 -8.62
C ASP A 187 -8.02 -8.99 -7.27
N GLN A 188 -7.72 -7.69 -7.31
CA GLN A 188 -7.65 -6.85 -6.11
C GLN A 188 -9.02 -6.68 -5.47
N LEU A 189 -10.04 -6.52 -6.30
CA LEU A 189 -11.42 -6.38 -5.87
C LEU A 189 -11.94 -7.67 -5.23
N ASP A 190 -11.62 -8.83 -5.82
CA ASP A 190 -11.94 -10.14 -5.25
C ASP A 190 -11.26 -10.37 -3.90
N ALA A 191 -9.99 -10.01 -3.77
CA ALA A 191 -9.27 -10.07 -2.50
C ALA A 191 -9.91 -9.18 -1.44
N LEU A 192 -10.25 -7.93 -1.78
CA LEU A 192 -10.89 -7.00 -0.87
C LEU A 192 -12.26 -7.52 -0.41
N VAL A 193 -13.10 -8.00 -1.33
CA VAL A 193 -14.42 -8.58 -0.98
C VAL A 193 -14.26 -9.81 -0.08
N ALA A 194 -13.26 -10.67 -0.33
CA ALA A 194 -12.99 -11.81 0.54
C ALA A 194 -12.67 -11.38 1.98
N TYR A 195 -11.89 -10.31 2.16
CA TYR A 195 -11.60 -9.73 3.47
C TYR A 195 -12.83 -9.08 4.12
N LEU A 196 -13.64 -8.32 3.36
CA LEU A 196 -14.88 -7.73 3.86
C LEU A 196 -15.84 -8.80 4.42
N LYS A 197 -15.92 -9.95 3.76
CA LYS A 197 -16.73 -11.09 4.20
C LYS A 197 -16.19 -11.73 5.47
N SER A 198 -14.87 -11.87 5.62
CA SER A 198 -14.29 -12.41 6.84
C SER A 198 -14.44 -11.44 8.02
N ALA A 199 -14.29 -10.14 7.77
CA ALA A 199 -14.49 -9.08 8.76
C ALA A 199 -15.95 -8.89 9.18
N SER A 200 -16.89 -9.37 8.36
CA SER A 200 -18.32 -9.34 8.67
C SER A 200 -18.77 -10.46 9.62
N GLY A 201 -17.97 -11.49 9.82
CA GLY A 201 -18.27 -12.63 10.70
C GLY A 201 -18.32 -12.28 12.19
#